data_AF-A0A3D8RV46-F1
#
_entry.id   AF-A0A3D8RV46-F1
#
_cell.length_a   1.000
_cell.length_b   1.000
_cell.length_c   1.000
_cell.angle_alpha   90.00
_cell.angle_beta   90.00
_cell.angle_gamma   90.00
#
_symmetry.space_group_name_H-M   'P 1'
#
loop_
_entity.id
_entity.type
_entity.pdbx_description
1 polymer ?
#
loop_
_entity_poly.entity_id
_entity_poly.type
_entity_poly.pdbx_seq_one_letter_code
_entity_poly.pdbx_strand_id
1 'polypeptide(L)'
;MSKNIPDMKKEEEIPYCIWHPHTADEPTYRALAKKYPQMRYHVGRPCAVAGYTNLFHELDLLSDISIAEEARDNNKLVIFDSIMSSPFKYAVMNDYTRSINTDNPRVGNLNADTAVRSTLEIKQKYRSTPEPDDPSRPWPDHQWQYYFFKYGYHFNITEDWCVDENETDLCKELPGDAQLLPLLYSPLPLDLPNIDKDLLVLTAAYYGDIDRYARLRRPHIKEPELSCIVRGIYHNTMFAKWWSNQPEAQPEAHEWKHAIRCAITARFIMNNDLSRVTEETPERDLPYLIYYPSLAQPSTYEELVRRKPSMAPQVARASIIMDHQWLYDKLPVKPDQGLMREAKQALIHITLLISKEELTS
;
A
#
# COMPACT_ATOMS: atom_id res chain seq x y z
N MET A 1 4.95 -27.19 -21.73
CA MET A 1 6.33 -26.69 -21.96
C MET A 1 7.07 -27.58 -22.96
N SER A 2 7.86 -26.99 -23.87
CA SER A 2 8.51 -27.69 -25.00
C SER A 2 9.74 -28.53 -24.62
N LYS A 3 10.18 -28.49 -23.36
CA LYS A 3 11.40 -29.14 -22.82
C LYS A 3 12.73 -28.70 -23.48
N ASN A 4 12.68 -27.72 -24.37
CA ASN A 4 13.87 -27.15 -25.00
C ASN A 4 14.41 -26.00 -24.16
N ILE A 5 15.69 -26.04 -23.82
CA ILE A 5 16.38 -24.96 -23.10
C ILE A 5 16.94 -23.98 -24.14
N PRO A 6 16.41 -22.75 -24.24
CA PRO A 6 16.89 -21.76 -25.21
C PRO A 6 18.32 -21.28 -24.88
N ASP A 7 18.93 -20.62 -25.86
CA ASP A 7 20.16 -19.87 -25.65
C ASP A 7 19.80 -18.48 -25.13
N MET A 8 20.19 -18.17 -23.89
CA MET A 8 19.91 -16.89 -23.21
C MET A 8 21.26 -16.20 -23.01
N LYS A 9 21.50 -15.16 -23.81
CA LYS A 9 22.76 -14.41 -23.86
C LYS A 9 22.70 -13.14 -23.03
N LYS A 10 21.51 -12.56 -22.89
CA LYS A 10 21.29 -11.31 -22.16
C LYS A 10 20.39 -11.54 -20.95
N GLU A 11 20.47 -10.61 -20.00
CA GLU A 11 19.67 -10.68 -18.77
C GLU A 11 18.17 -10.53 -19.06
N GLU A 12 17.79 -9.71 -20.05
CA GLU A 12 16.38 -9.50 -20.42
C GLU A 12 15.76 -10.73 -21.09
N GLU A 13 16.58 -11.70 -21.51
CA GLU A 13 16.11 -12.97 -22.07
C GLU A 13 15.83 -14.03 -20.98
N ILE A 14 16.15 -13.74 -19.71
CA ILE A 14 15.96 -14.65 -18.59
C ILE A 14 14.56 -14.44 -17.99
N PRO A 15 13.61 -15.36 -18.21
CA PRO A 15 12.28 -15.24 -17.64
C PRO A 15 12.32 -15.43 -16.12
N TYR A 16 11.56 -14.61 -15.41
CA TYR A 16 11.44 -14.71 -13.95
C TYR A 16 10.59 -15.91 -13.52
N CYS A 17 9.45 -16.16 -14.19
CA CYS A 17 8.61 -17.33 -13.96
C CYS A 17 8.78 -18.38 -15.07
N ILE A 18 9.25 -19.58 -14.70
CA ILE A 18 9.59 -20.65 -15.65
C ILE A 18 8.78 -21.94 -15.45
N TRP A 19 7.67 -21.85 -14.72
CA TRP A 19 6.96 -23.03 -14.23
C TRP A 19 5.44 -22.95 -14.36
N HIS A 20 4.89 -21.77 -14.59
CA HIS A 20 3.48 -21.56 -14.88
C HIS A 20 3.24 -21.60 -16.41
N PRO A 21 2.12 -22.17 -16.92
CA PRO A 21 1.03 -22.82 -16.18
C PRO A 21 1.32 -24.25 -15.73
N HIS A 22 2.36 -24.89 -16.28
CA HIS A 22 2.72 -26.28 -15.96
C HIS A 22 4.23 -26.43 -15.85
N THR A 23 4.69 -27.17 -14.84
CA THR A 23 6.10 -27.45 -14.60
C THR A 23 6.72 -28.35 -15.68
N ALA A 24 8.01 -28.17 -15.97
CA ALA A 24 8.78 -29.12 -16.77
C ALA A 24 9.14 -30.35 -15.92
N ASP A 25 9.75 -31.37 -16.55
CA ASP A 25 10.27 -32.52 -15.82
C ASP A 25 11.57 -32.19 -15.06
N GLU A 26 11.85 -32.94 -14.00
CA GLU A 26 13.03 -32.75 -13.17
C GLU A 26 14.35 -32.76 -13.96
N PRO A 27 14.58 -33.65 -14.95
CA PRO A 27 15.80 -33.63 -15.74
C PRO A 27 15.98 -32.35 -16.56
N THR A 28 14.90 -31.76 -17.10
CA THR A 28 14.97 -30.48 -17.83
C THR A 28 15.45 -29.37 -16.90
N TYR A 29 14.88 -29.29 -15.69
CA TYR A 29 15.29 -28.28 -14.71
C TYR A 29 16.73 -28.48 -14.21
N ARG A 30 17.15 -29.73 -14.03
CA ARG A 30 18.54 -30.08 -13.70
C ARG A 30 19.51 -29.65 -14.81
N ALA A 31 19.15 -29.87 -16.07
CA ALA A 31 19.93 -29.43 -17.21
C ALA A 31 19.96 -27.89 -17.31
N LEU A 32 18.86 -27.21 -16.99
CA LEU A 32 18.78 -25.75 -16.97
C LEU A 32 19.71 -25.14 -15.92
N ALA A 33 19.64 -25.62 -14.67
CA ALA A 33 20.50 -25.15 -13.59
C ALA A 33 21.99 -25.41 -13.89
N LYS A 34 22.31 -26.53 -14.57
CA LYS A 34 23.68 -26.83 -15.00
C LYS A 34 24.18 -25.89 -16.11
N LYS A 35 23.32 -25.57 -17.10
CA LYS A 35 23.68 -24.67 -18.20
C LYS A 35 23.77 -23.21 -17.75
N TYR A 36 22.88 -22.80 -16.85
CA TYR A 36 22.78 -21.43 -16.32
C TYR A 36 22.74 -21.48 -14.78
N PRO A 37 23.89 -21.55 -14.11
CA PRO A 37 23.97 -21.61 -12.64
C PRO A 37 23.28 -20.44 -11.93
N GLN A 38 23.25 -19.26 -12.57
CA GLN A 38 22.55 -18.08 -12.07
C GLN A 38 21.03 -18.30 -11.94
N MET A 39 20.45 -19.26 -12.68
CA MET A 39 19.03 -19.57 -12.64
C MET A 39 18.63 -20.56 -11.55
N ARG A 40 19.54 -20.97 -10.65
CA ARG A 40 19.24 -21.98 -9.62
C ARG A 40 18.01 -21.64 -8.75
N TYR A 41 17.78 -20.37 -8.42
CA TYR A 41 16.58 -19.94 -7.69
C TYR A 41 15.30 -19.99 -8.55
N HIS A 42 15.40 -19.65 -9.84
CA HIS A 42 14.32 -19.83 -10.82
C HIS A 42 13.91 -21.30 -10.92
N VAL A 43 14.87 -22.23 -10.77
CA VAL A 43 14.63 -23.67 -10.73
C VAL A 43 14.12 -24.15 -9.36
N GLY A 44 14.48 -23.47 -8.27
CA GLY A 44 13.99 -23.76 -6.92
C GLY A 44 12.47 -23.65 -6.79
N ARG A 45 11.85 -22.60 -7.34
CA ARG A 45 10.37 -22.44 -7.32
C ARG A 45 9.60 -23.60 -7.98
N PRO A 46 9.90 -24.06 -9.21
CA PRO A 46 9.23 -25.24 -9.77
C PRO A 46 9.44 -26.51 -8.94
N CYS A 47 10.57 -26.65 -8.24
CA CYS A 47 10.74 -27.77 -7.32
C CYS A 47 9.72 -27.71 -6.18
N ALA A 48 9.45 -26.51 -5.63
CA ALA A 48 8.39 -26.28 -4.65
C ALA A 48 6.97 -26.49 -5.20
N VAL A 49 6.75 -26.29 -6.50
CA VAL A 49 5.46 -26.57 -7.15
C VAL A 49 5.26 -28.07 -7.41
N ALA A 50 6.24 -28.71 -8.06
CA ALA A 50 6.14 -30.10 -8.50
C ALA A 50 6.50 -31.13 -7.41
N GLY A 51 7.25 -30.73 -6.39
CA GLY A 51 7.76 -31.62 -5.34
C GLY A 51 9.09 -32.30 -5.67
N TYR A 52 9.92 -31.71 -6.53
CA TYR A 52 11.25 -32.24 -6.91
C TYR A 52 12.27 -32.05 -5.78
N THR A 53 12.10 -32.80 -4.70
CA THR A 53 12.86 -32.65 -3.45
C THR A 53 14.36 -32.90 -3.65
N ASN A 54 14.72 -33.95 -4.40
CA ASN A 54 16.13 -34.27 -4.67
C ASN A 54 16.82 -33.13 -5.43
N LEU A 55 16.22 -32.67 -6.52
CA LEU A 55 16.74 -31.53 -7.27
C LEU A 55 16.81 -30.27 -6.39
N PHE A 56 15.80 -29.98 -5.58
CA PHE A 56 15.82 -28.84 -4.66
C PHE A 56 17.07 -28.83 -3.76
N HIS A 57 17.41 -29.98 -3.16
CA HIS A 57 18.61 -30.10 -2.34
C HIS A 57 19.92 -30.00 -3.15
N GLU A 58 19.93 -30.47 -4.40
CA GLU A 58 21.11 -30.35 -5.28
C GLU A 58 21.41 -28.90 -5.70
N LEU A 59 20.41 -28.02 -5.70
CA LEU A 59 20.58 -26.60 -6.09
C LEU A 59 21.36 -25.78 -5.04
N ASP A 60 21.51 -26.31 -3.82
CA ASP A 60 22.23 -25.67 -2.70
C ASP A 60 21.81 -24.20 -2.50
N LEU A 61 20.50 -24.00 -2.34
CA LEU A 61 19.89 -22.69 -2.16
C LEU A 61 19.90 -22.29 -0.68
N LEU A 62 20.07 -20.99 -0.42
CA LEU A 62 19.66 -20.44 0.88
C LEU A 62 18.17 -20.70 1.10
N SER A 63 17.78 -20.83 2.37
CA SER A 63 16.41 -21.00 2.83
C SER A 63 15.51 -19.81 2.44
N ASP A 64 15.06 -19.78 1.19
CA ASP A 64 14.32 -18.65 0.61
C ASP A 64 12.83 -18.69 1.00
N ILE A 65 12.31 -17.55 1.47
CA ILE A 65 10.93 -17.41 1.92
C ILE A 65 9.93 -17.58 0.77
N SER A 66 10.26 -17.15 -0.45
CA SER A 66 9.34 -17.27 -1.59
C SER A 66 9.16 -18.71 -2.02
N ILE A 67 10.24 -19.50 -2.00
CA ILE A 67 10.17 -20.94 -2.25
C ILE A 67 9.38 -21.66 -1.14
N ALA A 68 9.51 -21.23 0.11
CA ALA A 68 8.69 -21.77 1.21
C ALA A 68 7.20 -21.44 1.05
N GLU A 69 6.85 -20.19 0.73
CA GLU A 69 5.45 -19.81 0.48
C GLU A 69 4.86 -20.65 -0.67
N GLU A 70 5.61 -20.83 -1.77
CA GLU A 70 5.20 -21.66 -2.91
C GLU A 70 5.03 -23.14 -2.53
N ALA A 71 5.96 -23.70 -1.76
CA ALA A 71 5.92 -25.10 -1.33
C ALA A 71 4.69 -25.36 -0.46
N ARG A 72 4.38 -24.43 0.45
CA ARG A 72 3.19 -24.48 1.30
C ARG A 72 1.91 -24.42 0.48
N ASP A 73 1.83 -23.52 -0.50
CA ASP A 73 0.67 -23.38 -1.39
C ASP A 73 0.38 -24.67 -2.18
N ASN A 74 1.44 -25.36 -2.63
CA ASN A 74 1.34 -26.61 -3.39
C ASN A 74 1.35 -27.88 -2.52
N ASN A 75 1.22 -27.76 -1.19
CA ASN A 75 1.28 -28.86 -0.22
C ASN A 75 2.54 -29.74 -0.34
N LYS A 76 3.70 -29.14 -0.66
CA LYS A 76 5.00 -29.81 -0.73
C LYS A 76 5.76 -29.64 0.58
N LEU A 77 5.22 -30.25 1.63
CA LEU A 77 5.66 -30.05 3.01
C LEU A 77 7.12 -30.42 3.25
N VAL A 78 7.69 -31.40 2.53
CA VAL A 78 9.11 -31.77 2.69
C VAL A 78 10.05 -30.60 2.37
N ILE A 79 9.79 -29.87 1.28
CA ILE A 79 10.58 -28.69 0.90
C ILE A 79 10.30 -27.55 1.88
N PHE A 80 9.04 -27.33 2.22
CA PHE A 80 8.64 -26.31 3.19
C PHE A 80 9.34 -26.51 4.54
N ASP A 81 9.24 -27.69 5.14
CA ASP A 81 9.82 -28.03 6.44
C ASP A 81 11.36 -27.96 6.40
N SER A 82 11.98 -28.34 5.26
CA SER A 82 13.42 -28.17 5.07
C SER A 82 13.85 -26.70 5.10
N ILE A 83 13.05 -25.78 4.55
CA ILE A 83 13.35 -24.35 4.59
C ILE A 83 13.05 -23.78 5.98
N MET A 84 11.90 -24.14 6.56
CA MET A 84 11.42 -23.60 7.84
C MET A 84 12.20 -24.10 9.05
N SER A 85 12.88 -25.23 8.96
CA SER A 85 13.79 -25.74 10.00
C SER A 85 15.14 -25.00 10.05
N SER A 86 15.43 -24.17 9.06
CA SER A 86 16.64 -23.34 9.06
C SER A 86 16.55 -22.25 10.12
N PRO A 87 17.65 -21.95 10.84
CA PRO A 87 17.68 -20.84 11.81
C PRO A 87 17.48 -19.47 11.16
N PHE A 88 17.82 -19.34 9.87
CA PHE A 88 17.68 -18.09 9.11
C PHE A 88 16.99 -18.36 7.79
N LYS A 89 15.98 -17.53 7.48
CA LYS A 89 15.27 -17.52 6.21
C LYS A 89 15.59 -16.21 5.49
N TYR A 90 15.64 -16.27 4.17
CA TYR A 90 16.13 -15.17 3.34
C TYR A 90 15.09 -14.75 2.32
N ALA A 91 15.00 -13.44 2.06
CA ALA A 91 14.26 -12.87 0.95
C ALA A 91 15.22 -12.72 -0.24
N VAL A 92 15.54 -13.84 -0.91
CA VAL A 92 16.42 -13.84 -2.09
C VAL A 92 15.61 -13.45 -3.32
N MET A 93 14.43 -14.04 -3.49
CA MET A 93 13.51 -13.70 -4.58
C MET A 93 12.56 -12.58 -4.19
N ASN A 94 12.26 -11.67 -5.12
CA ASN A 94 11.31 -10.57 -4.92
C ASN A 94 10.35 -10.45 -6.10
N ASP A 95 9.12 -10.95 -5.91
CA ASP A 95 8.09 -11.00 -6.94
C ASP A 95 7.52 -9.62 -7.33
N TYR A 96 7.67 -8.60 -6.48
CA TYR A 96 7.28 -7.22 -6.83
C TYR A 96 8.18 -6.61 -7.90
N THR A 97 9.47 -6.96 -7.88
CA THR A 97 10.48 -6.39 -8.78
C THR A 97 11.00 -7.39 -9.80
N ARG A 98 10.59 -8.67 -9.69
CA ARG A 98 11.08 -9.78 -10.50
C ARG A 98 12.60 -9.91 -10.44
N SER A 99 13.15 -9.76 -9.23
CA SER A 99 14.59 -9.78 -9.00
C SER A 99 15.03 -10.91 -8.08
N ILE A 100 16.29 -11.32 -8.21
CA ILE A 100 16.95 -12.29 -7.35
C ILE A 100 18.23 -11.67 -6.82
N ASN A 101 18.36 -11.56 -5.50
CA ASN A 101 19.52 -10.97 -4.84
C ASN A 101 20.28 -12.04 -4.04
N THR A 102 21.32 -12.62 -4.65
CA THR A 102 22.19 -13.62 -4.01
C THR A 102 23.37 -13.02 -3.26
N ASP A 103 23.75 -11.77 -3.56
CA ASP A 103 24.99 -11.18 -3.06
C ASP A 103 24.84 -10.64 -1.63
N ASN A 104 23.67 -10.06 -1.34
CA ASN A 104 23.35 -9.55 0.00
C ASN A 104 21.86 -9.80 0.31
N PRO A 105 21.45 -11.07 0.46
CA PRO A 105 20.07 -11.41 0.73
C PRO A 105 19.67 -10.93 2.12
N ARG A 106 18.47 -10.34 2.22
CA ARG A 106 17.95 -9.89 3.52
C ARG A 106 17.39 -11.08 4.28
N VAL A 107 17.64 -11.14 5.59
CA VAL A 107 16.90 -12.05 6.46
C VAL A 107 15.44 -11.61 6.50
N GLY A 108 14.52 -12.57 6.35
CA GLY A 108 13.09 -12.32 6.29
C GLY A 108 12.29 -13.46 6.89
N ASN A 109 11.02 -13.20 7.16
CA ASN A 109 10.06 -14.23 7.57
C ASN A 109 8.98 -14.36 6.50
N LEU A 110 8.17 -15.41 6.57
CA LEU A 110 6.98 -15.51 5.70
C LEU A 110 6.07 -14.29 5.95
N ASN A 111 5.67 -13.62 4.88
CA ASN A 111 4.95 -12.34 4.97
C ASN A 111 3.88 -12.17 3.88
N ALA A 112 3.52 -13.25 3.17
CA ALA A 112 2.58 -13.24 2.05
C ALA A 112 2.97 -12.21 0.97
N ASP A 113 4.27 -12.21 0.62
CA ASP A 113 4.88 -11.31 -0.36
C ASP A 113 5.25 -12.04 -1.67
N THR A 114 4.82 -13.29 -1.81
CA THR A 114 5.08 -14.13 -2.98
C THR A 114 3.81 -14.36 -3.80
N ALA A 115 3.91 -14.25 -5.12
CA ALA A 115 2.87 -14.69 -6.05
C ALA A 115 2.92 -16.22 -6.18
N VAL A 116 2.29 -16.92 -5.25
CA VAL A 116 2.19 -18.39 -5.26
C VAL A 116 1.26 -18.88 -6.38
N ARG A 117 1.41 -20.13 -6.80
CA ARG A 117 0.64 -20.71 -7.91
C ARG A 117 -0.86 -20.47 -7.83
N SER A 118 -1.48 -20.69 -6.68
CA SER A 118 -2.93 -20.48 -6.52
C SER A 118 -3.36 -19.05 -6.87
N THR A 119 -2.50 -18.05 -6.62
CA THR A 119 -2.78 -16.64 -6.98
C THR A 119 -2.65 -16.37 -8.47
N LEU A 120 -1.86 -17.16 -9.20
CA LEU A 120 -1.71 -17.05 -10.65
C LEU A 120 -2.91 -17.61 -11.42
N GLU A 121 -3.74 -18.45 -10.78
CA GLU A 121 -4.99 -18.96 -11.35
C GLU A 121 -6.12 -17.91 -11.29
N ILE A 122 -5.91 -16.81 -10.56
CA ILE A 122 -6.79 -15.66 -10.62
C ILE A 122 -6.48 -14.95 -11.95
N LYS A 123 -7.49 -14.85 -12.81
CA LYS A 123 -7.40 -14.23 -14.13
C LYS A 123 -8.20 -12.95 -14.17
N GLN A 124 -7.71 -11.99 -14.93
CA GLN A 124 -8.45 -10.78 -15.24
C GLN A 124 -8.82 -10.74 -16.71
N LYS A 125 -10.08 -10.43 -16.99
CA LYS A 125 -10.56 -10.32 -18.35
C LYS A 125 -9.88 -9.16 -19.07
N TYR A 126 -9.46 -9.39 -20.31
CA TYR A 126 -9.01 -8.33 -21.21
C TYR A 126 -10.06 -7.21 -21.30
N ARG A 127 -9.63 -5.97 -21.05
CA ARG A 127 -10.44 -4.76 -21.19
C ARG A 127 -9.90 -3.92 -22.34
N SER A 128 -10.78 -3.56 -23.27
CA SER A 128 -10.43 -2.61 -24.33
C SER A 128 -10.05 -1.26 -23.73
N THR A 129 -9.08 -0.60 -24.35
CA THR A 129 -8.70 0.79 -24.05
C THR A 129 -9.97 1.67 -24.06
N PRO A 130 -10.28 2.44 -23.01
CA PRO A 130 -11.15 3.59 -23.20
C PRO A 130 -10.47 4.48 -24.25
N GLU A 131 -11.18 4.88 -25.30
CA GLU A 131 -10.67 5.93 -26.19
C GLU A 131 -10.40 7.17 -25.32
N PRO A 132 -9.23 7.81 -25.42
CA PRO A 132 -9.00 9.06 -24.68
C PRO A 132 -10.06 10.07 -25.10
N ASP A 133 -10.70 10.71 -24.11
CA ASP A 133 -11.69 11.78 -24.35
C ASP A 133 -11.11 12.93 -25.19
N ASP A 134 -9.77 13.07 -25.19
CA ASP A 134 -9.02 14.06 -25.97
C ASP A 134 -7.77 13.41 -26.62
N PRO A 135 -7.72 13.27 -27.95
CA PRO A 135 -6.56 12.72 -28.68
C PRO A 135 -5.26 13.52 -28.49
N SER A 136 -5.34 14.77 -28.03
CA SER A 136 -4.18 15.63 -27.76
C SER A 136 -3.57 15.42 -26.37
N ARG A 137 -4.22 14.64 -25.50
CA ARG A 137 -3.73 14.24 -24.18
C ARG A 137 -3.60 12.71 -24.12
N PRO A 138 -2.56 12.13 -24.74
CA PRO A 138 -2.28 10.71 -24.57
C PRO A 138 -2.11 10.39 -23.08
N TRP A 139 -2.68 9.25 -22.67
CA TRP A 139 -2.52 8.74 -21.30
C TRP A 139 -1.02 8.57 -21.00
N PRO A 140 -0.49 9.13 -19.90
CA PRO A 140 0.87 8.86 -19.46
C PRO A 140 1.12 7.36 -19.31
N ASP A 141 2.34 6.87 -19.60
CA ASP A 141 2.71 5.44 -19.60
C ASP A 141 2.32 4.68 -18.31
N HIS A 142 2.23 5.38 -17.17
CA HIS A 142 1.84 4.81 -15.88
C HIS A 142 0.32 4.73 -15.65
N GLN A 143 -0.50 5.50 -16.38
CA GLN A 143 -1.96 5.47 -16.24
C GLN A 143 -2.57 4.24 -16.92
N TRP A 144 -1.89 3.64 -17.90
CA TRP A 144 -2.34 2.38 -18.52
C TRP A 144 -2.49 1.26 -17.48
N GLN A 145 -1.61 1.16 -16.49
CA GLN A 145 -1.73 0.12 -15.45
C GLN A 145 -2.98 0.31 -14.57
N TYR A 146 -3.40 1.57 -14.37
CA TYR A 146 -4.55 1.96 -13.54
C TYR A 146 -5.91 1.64 -14.21
N TYR A 147 -5.97 1.75 -15.55
CA TYR A 147 -7.21 1.52 -16.30
C TYR A 147 -7.36 0.07 -16.81
N PHE A 148 -6.26 -0.64 -17.08
CA PHE A 148 -6.29 -1.94 -17.76
C PHE A 148 -6.39 -3.11 -16.80
N PHE A 149 -5.78 -2.98 -15.63
CA PHE A 149 -5.69 -4.08 -14.68
C PHE A 149 -6.58 -3.80 -13.48
N LYS A 150 -7.35 -4.81 -13.08
CA LYS A 150 -8.21 -4.71 -11.88
C LYS A 150 -7.32 -4.38 -10.69
N TYR A 151 -7.70 -3.34 -9.95
CA TYR A 151 -7.13 -2.97 -8.65
C TYR A 151 -7.01 -4.21 -7.77
N GLY A 152 -5.82 -4.82 -7.70
CA GLY A 152 -5.70 -6.12 -7.06
C GLY A 152 -4.38 -6.85 -7.31
N TYR A 153 -3.90 -6.87 -8.55
CA TYR A 153 -2.68 -7.60 -8.88
C TYR A 153 -1.43 -6.85 -8.46
N HIS A 154 -0.74 -7.42 -7.49
CA HIS A 154 0.53 -6.92 -6.98
C HIS A 154 1.75 -7.45 -7.73
N PHE A 155 1.54 -8.51 -8.51
CA PHE A 155 2.61 -9.31 -9.08
C PHE A 155 2.34 -9.51 -10.56
N ASN A 156 3.39 -9.33 -11.37
CA ASN A 156 3.37 -9.63 -12.80
C ASN A 156 4.50 -10.63 -13.13
N ILE A 157 4.60 -11.70 -12.35
CA ILE A 157 5.71 -12.65 -12.49
C ILE A 157 5.60 -13.48 -13.78
N THR A 158 4.40 -13.62 -14.34
CA THR A 158 4.13 -14.27 -15.63
C THR A 158 4.29 -13.34 -16.83
N GLU A 159 4.51 -12.04 -16.58
CA GLU A 159 4.76 -10.98 -17.58
C GLU A 159 3.60 -10.68 -18.55
N ASP A 160 2.49 -11.40 -18.41
CA ASP A 160 1.23 -11.25 -19.17
C ASP A 160 0.10 -10.62 -18.32
N TRP A 161 0.42 -10.19 -17.10
CA TRP A 161 -0.52 -9.66 -16.11
C TRP A 161 -1.68 -10.61 -15.77
N CYS A 162 -1.57 -11.92 -16.02
CA CYS A 162 -2.69 -12.86 -15.86
C CYS A 162 -3.95 -12.43 -16.63
N VAL A 163 -3.77 -11.81 -17.80
CA VAL A 163 -4.87 -11.43 -18.70
C VAL A 163 -5.41 -12.68 -19.40
N ASP A 164 -6.73 -12.81 -19.42
CA ASP A 164 -7.46 -13.93 -20.05
C ASP A 164 -8.74 -13.43 -20.74
N GLU A 165 -9.43 -14.30 -21.48
CA GLU A 165 -10.75 -14.03 -22.07
C GLU A 165 -11.84 -13.93 -20.99
N ASN A 166 -11.65 -14.64 -19.87
CA ASN A 166 -12.58 -14.73 -18.76
C ASN A 166 -11.99 -14.12 -17.48
N GLU A 167 -12.86 -13.55 -16.63
CA GLU A 167 -12.47 -13.04 -15.32
C GLU A 167 -12.75 -14.12 -14.26
N THR A 168 -11.80 -14.33 -13.36
CA THR A 168 -12.04 -15.13 -12.15
C THR A 168 -12.93 -14.33 -11.20
N ASP A 169 -14.08 -14.89 -10.85
CA ASP A 169 -15.02 -14.28 -9.91
C ASP A 169 -14.46 -14.35 -8.47
N LEU A 170 -13.74 -13.29 -8.10
CA LEU A 170 -13.13 -13.10 -6.78
C LEU A 170 -14.15 -12.96 -5.63
N CYS A 171 -15.45 -12.79 -5.94
CA CYS A 171 -16.50 -12.70 -4.92
C CYS A 171 -16.83 -14.05 -4.27
N LYS A 172 -16.26 -15.16 -4.76
CA LYS A 172 -16.44 -16.50 -4.18
C LYS A 172 -15.41 -16.73 -3.09
N GLU A 173 -15.76 -16.27 -1.89
CA GLU A 173 -15.20 -16.65 -0.59
C GLU A 173 -13.68 -16.77 -0.57
N LEU A 174 -13.00 -15.68 -0.18
CA LEU A 174 -11.58 -15.75 0.23
C LEU A 174 -11.45 -16.89 1.26
N PRO A 175 -10.76 -18.00 0.94
CA PRO A 175 -10.57 -19.10 1.87
C PRO A 175 -9.59 -18.63 2.94
N GLY A 176 -10.08 -18.01 4.01
CA GLY A 176 -9.19 -17.38 5.00
C GLY A 176 -9.85 -16.81 6.24
N ASP A 177 -11.18 -16.66 6.30
CA ASP A 177 -11.84 -15.85 7.33
C ASP A 177 -11.55 -16.31 8.77
N ALA A 178 -11.45 -17.63 9.00
CA ALA A 178 -11.16 -18.18 10.33
C ALA A 178 -9.70 -17.95 10.78
N GLN A 179 -8.73 -17.94 9.87
CA GLN A 179 -7.31 -17.72 10.20
C GLN A 179 -6.95 -16.23 10.20
N LEU A 180 -7.64 -15.43 9.39
CA LEU A 180 -7.42 -13.99 9.26
C LEU A 180 -7.91 -13.22 10.50
N LEU A 181 -9.09 -13.59 11.02
CA LEU A 181 -9.73 -12.86 12.11
C LEU A 181 -8.83 -12.72 13.36
N PRO A 182 -8.17 -13.79 13.88
CA PRO A 182 -7.24 -13.65 15.00
C PRO A 182 -6.05 -12.70 14.74
N LEU A 183 -5.60 -12.59 13.49
CA LEU A 183 -4.47 -11.74 13.09
C LEU A 183 -4.81 -10.24 13.13
N LEU A 184 -6.10 -9.89 13.12
CA LEU A 184 -6.55 -8.49 13.22
C LEU A 184 -6.37 -7.91 14.63
N TYR A 185 -6.49 -8.73 15.67
CA TYR A 185 -6.45 -8.28 17.07
C TYR A 185 -5.30 -8.87 17.90
N SER A 186 -4.60 -9.90 17.41
CA SER A 186 -3.44 -10.49 18.08
C SER A 186 -2.11 -9.99 17.48
N PRO A 187 -0.98 -10.06 18.21
CA PRO A 187 0.33 -9.83 17.62
C PRO A 187 0.54 -10.72 16.39
N LEU A 188 1.13 -10.16 15.32
CA LEU A 188 1.39 -10.93 14.11
C LEU A 188 2.47 -11.99 14.40
N PRO A 189 2.26 -13.27 14.02
CA PRO A 189 3.30 -14.29 14.16
C PRO A 189 4.53 -13.90 13.33
N LEU A 190 5.71 -14.41 13.68
CA LEU A 190 6.93 -14.12 12.92
C LEU A 190 6.76 -14.53 11.45
N ASP A 191 6.28 -15.74 11.20
CA ASP A 191 5.94 -16.26 9.88
C ASP A 191 4.42 -16.20 9.69
N LEU A 192 3.95 -15.39 8.74
CA LEU A 192 2.53 -15.30 8.41
C LEU A 192 2.02 -16.60 7.76
N PRO A 193 0.76 -17.00 8.05
CA PRO A 193 0.10 -18.08 7.30
C PRO A 193 -0.11 -17.68 5.83
N ASN A 194 -0.53 -18.64 5.00
CA ASN A 194 -0.88 -18.35 3.60
C ASN A 194 -2.24 -17.64 3.59
N ILE A 195 -2.24 -16.32 3.50
CA ILE A 195 -3.44 -15.48 3.54
C ILE A 195 -3.32 -14.31 2.56
N ASP A 196 -4.47 -13.81 2.10
CA ASP A 196 -4.52 -12.47 1.55
C ASP A 196 -4.39 -11.44 2.69
N LYS A 197 -3.25 -10.74 2.73
CA LYS A 197 -2.96 -9.75 3.76
C LYS A 197 -3.55 -8.36 3.49
N ASP A 198 -4.34 -8.16 2.43
CA ASP A 198 -4.96 -6.86 2.12
C ASP A 198 -5.70 -6.28 3.33
N LEU A 199 -6.56 -7.07 3.97
CA LEU A 199 -7.30 -6.59 5.14
C LEU A 199 -6.39 -6.23 6.32
N LEU A 200 -5.28 -6.94 6.51
CA LEU A 200 -4.30 -6.63 7.55
C LEU A 200 -3.59 -5.30 7.27
N VAL A 201 -3.20 -5.06 6.01
CA VAL A 201 -2.59 -3.80 5.57
C VAL A 201 -3.56 -2.63 5.80
N LEU A 202 -4.81 -2.77 5.33
CA LEU A 202 -5.84 -1.74 5.47
C LEU A 202 -6.14 -1.43 6.94
N THR A 203 -6.28 -2.46 7.76
CA THR A 203 -6.56 -2.32 9.19
C THR A 203 -5.40 -1.63 9.92
N ALA A 204 -4.16 -2.03 9.65
CA ALA A 204 -2.98 -1.40 10.25
C ALA A 204 -2.86 0.08 9.85
N ALA A 205 -3.10 0.40 8.58
CA ALA A 205 -3.12 1.79 8.11
C ALA A 205 -4.24 2.61 8.77
N TYR A 206 -5.46 2.05 8.84
CA TYR A 206 -6.65 2.71 9.39
C TYR A 206 -6.48 3.12 10.85
N TYR A 207 -5.88 2.26 11.68
CA TYR A 207 -5.62 2.54 13.09
C TYR A 207 -4.30 3.28 13.33
N GLY A 208 -3.46 3.45 12.30
CA GLY A 208 -2.13 4.05 12.42
C GLY A 208 -1.17 3.20 13.24
N ASP A 209 -1.26 1.87 13.12
CA ASP A 209 -0.33 0.94 13.76
C ASP A 209 0.98 0.88 12.97
N ILE A 210 2.01 1.58 13.47
CA ILE A 210 3.30 1.74 12.78
C ILE A 210 3.97 0.38 12.56
N ASP A 211 4.03 -0.48 13.58
CA ASP A 211 4.79 -1.72 13.53
C ASP A 211 4.13 -2.72 12.57
N ARG A 212 2.80 -2.87 12.65
CA ARG A 212 2.06 -3.71 11.70
C ARG A 212 2.13 -3.16 10.29
N TYR A 213 1.89 -1.86 10.12
CA TYR A 213 1.86 -1.26 8.79
C TYR A 213 3.23 -1.32 8.11
N ALA A 214 4.32 -0.98 8.83
CA ALA A 214 5.67 -1.02 8.28
C ALA A 214 6.10 -2.43 7.85
N ARG A 215 5.64 -3.47 8.56
CA ARG A 215 5.87 -4.88 8.21
C ARG A 215 5.04 -5.35 7.01
N LEU A 216 3.76 -4.96 6.96
CA LEU A 216 2.79 -5.52 6.02
C LEU A 216 2.73 -4.76 4.68
N ARG A 217 3.03 -3.46 4.69
CA ARG A 217 2.91 -2.58 3.52
C ARG A 217 3.69 -3.13 2.33
N ARG A 218 3.12 -2.93 1.15
CA ARG A 218 3.73 -3.36 -0.12
C ARG A 218 4.43 -2.18 -0.79
N PRO A 219 5.33 -2.42 -1.76
CA PRO A 219 5.98 -1.33 -2.50
C PRO A 219 4.99 -0.41 -3.22
N HIS A 220 3.89 -0.98 -3.72
CA HIS A 220 2.84 -0.24 -4.42
C HIS A 220 1.61 -0.13 -3.52
N ILE A 221 1.22 1.11 -3.19
CA ILE A 221 0.08 1.41 -2.34
C ILE A 221 -1.21 1.34 -3.16
N LYS A 222 -2.19 0.58 -2.69
CA LYS A 222 -3.52 0.49 -3.32
C LYS A 222 -4.39 1.70 -2.96
N GLU A 223 -5.35 2.04 -3.82
CA GLU A 223 -6.25 3.19 -3.57
C GLU A 223 -7.04 3.07 -2.24
N PRO A 224 -7.62 1.91 -1.86
CA PRO A 224 -8.27 1.78 -0.55
C PRO A 224 -7.31 1.95 0.63
N GLU A 225 -6.03 1.60 0.44
CA GLU A 225 -4.98 1.77 1.43
C GLU A 225 -4.69 3.25 1.69
N LEU A 226 -4.71 4.10 0.65
CA LEU A 226 -4.50 5.54 0.77
C LEU A 226 -5.54 6.21 1.67
N SER A 227 -6.81 5.82 1.51
CA SER A 227 -7.89 6.31 2.37
C SER A 227 -7.67 5.90 3.84
N CYS A 228 -7.21 4.66 4.08
CA CYS A 228 -6.88 4.18 5.42
C CYS A 228 -5.66 4.89 6.00
N ILE A 229 -4.61 5.15 5.21
CA ILE A 229 -3.42 5.90 5.61
C ILE A 229 -3.82 7.31 6.04
N VAL A 230 -4.57 8.04 5.21
CA VAL A 230 -5.01 9.41 5.51
C VAL A 230 -5.78 9.43 6.82
N ARG A 231 -6.73 8.51 7.01
CA ARG A 231 -7.45 8.37 8.28
C ARG A 231 -6.50 8.09 9.45
N GLY A 232 -5.61 7.10 9.33
CA GLY A 232 -4.65 6.76 10.38
C GLY A 232 -3.81 7.96 10.80
N ILE A 233 -3.36 8.78 9.84
CA ILE A 233 -2.61 10.01 10.09
C ILE A 233 -3.44 11.02 10.89
N TYR A 234 -4.70 11.23 10.54
CA TYR A 234 -5.60 12.11 11.29
C TYR A 234 -5.81 11.63 12.74
N HIS A 235 -5.85 10.32 12.96
CA HIS A 235 -6.22 9.73 14.25
C HIS A 235 -5.03 9.36 15.15
N ASN A 236 -3.80 9.27 14.63
CA ASN A 236 -2.63 8.84 15.39
C ASN A 236 -1.44 9.79 15.18
N THR A 237 -1.05 10.50 16.25
CA THR A 237 0.08 11.46 16.22
C THR A 237 1.40 10.82 15.85
N MET A 238 1.70 9.62 16.36
CA MET A 238 2.96 8.95 16.08
C MET A 238 3.00 8.45 14.64
N PHE A 239 1.88 7.94 14.11
CA PHE A 239 1.78 7.53 12.71
C PHE A 239 1.95 8.71 11.76
N ALA A 240 1.36 9.87 12.06
CA ALA A 240 1.58 11.11 11.31
C ALA A 240 3.05 11.54 11.33
N LYS A 241 3.72 11.47 12.49
CA LYS A 241 5.15 11.77 12.60
C LYS A 241 6.00 10.79 11.81
N TRP A 242 5.70 9.50 11.89
CA TRP A 242 6.38 8.46 11.12
C TRP A 242 6.26 8.72 9.61
N TRP A 243 5.03 8.93 9.10
CA TRP A 243 4.79 9.26 7.69
C TRP A 243 5.46 10.56 7.23
N SER A 244 5.60 11.55 8.11
CA SER A 244 6.33 12.79 7.80
C SER A 244 7.80 12.55 7.46
N ASN A 245 8.36 11.42 7.89
CA ASN A 245 9.74 10.99 7.63
C ASN A 245 9.84 9.95 6.49
N GLN A 246 8.76 9.72 5.73
CA GLN A 246 8.72 8.73 4.64
C GLN A 246 8.58 9.40 3.26
N PRO A 247 9.52 10.24 2.79
CA PRO A 247 9.40 10.92 1.50
C PRO A 247 9.40 9.94 0.31
N GLU A 248 10.16 8.85 0.43
CA GLU A 248 10.29 7.75 -0.56
C GLU A 248 9.01 6.91 -0.69
N ALA A 249 8.17 6.87 0.35
CA ALA A 249 6.95 6.05 0.38
C ALA A 249 5.69 6.83 -0.03
N GLN A 250 5.83 8.07 -0.49
CA GLN A 250 4.69 8.87 -0.92
C GLN A 250 4.22 8.42 -2.31
N PRO A 251 2.90 8.39 -2.56
CA PRO A 251 2.36 8.03 -3.86
C PRO A 251 2.93 8.90 -4.97
N GLU A 252 3.21 8.29 -6.13
CA GLU A 252 3.63 9.02 -7.32
C GLU A 252 2.51 9.94 -7.83
N ALA A 253 1.25 9.47 -7.70
CA ALA A 253 0.07 10.24 -8.04
C ALA A 253 -0.01 11.54 -7.22
N HIS A 254 0.02 12.67 -7.94
CA HIS A 254 0.10 14.00 -7.34
C HIS A 254 -1.03 14.28 -6.33
N GLU A 255 -2.27 13.88 -6.62
CA GLU A 255 -3.43 14.15 -5.76
C GLU A 255 -3.31 13.49 -4.38
N TRP A 256 -2.96 12.21 -4.35
CA TRP A 256 -2.83 11.46 -3.09
C TRP A 256 -1.61 11.88 -2.27
N LYS A 257 -0.54 12.29 -2.94
CA LYS A 257 0.61 12.92 -2.29
C LYS A 257 0.20 14.19 -1.53
N HIS A 258 -0.66 15.02 -2.12
CA HIS A 258 -1.22 16.19 -1.44
C HIS A 258 -2.13 15.81 -0.28
N ALA A 259 -3.02 14.83 -0.46
CA ALA A 259 -3.92 14.37 0.61
C ALA A 259 -3.15 13.91 1.87
N ILE A 260 -2.07 13.14 1.70
CA ILE A 260 -1.20 12.70 2.81
C ILE A 260 -0.50 13.90 3.46
N ARG A 261 0.07 14.83 2.67
CA ARG A 261 0.72 16.05 3.19
C ARG A 261 -0.27 16.90 4.00
N CYS A 262 -1.48 17.09 3.49
CA CYS A 262 -2.56 17.78 4.18
C CYS A 262 -2.89 17.10 5.50
N ALA A 263 -3.10 15.77 5.50
CA ALA A 263 -3.41 15.03 6.72
C ALA A 263 -2.29 15.13 7.78
N ILE A 264 -1.02 15.07 7.37
CA ILE A 264 0.13 15.24 8.27
C ILE A 264 0.12 16.65 8.85
N THR A 265 -0.01 17.68 8.02
CA THR A 265 -0.06 19.09 8.47
C THR A 265 -1.23 19.33 9.41
N ALA A 266 -2.41 18.77 9.11
CA ALA A 266 -3.59 18.83 9.96
C ALA A 266 -3.31 18.26 11.34
N ARG A 267 -2.72 17.05 11.40
CA ARG A 267 -2.40 16.39 12.67
C ARG A 267 -1.40 17.20 13.48
N PHE A 268 -0.42 17.83 12.85
CA PHE A 268 0.54 18.70 13.55
C PHE A 268 -0.17 19.93 14.14
N ILE A 269 -1.02 20.61 13.37
CA ILE A 269 -1.84 21.74 13.87
C ILE A 269 -2.67 21.31 15.10
N MET A 270 -3.36 20.17 15.02
CA MET A 270 -4.16 19.64 16.14
C MET A 270 -3.33 19.30 17.38
N ASN A 271 -2.01 19.10 17.25
CA ASN A 271 -1.07 18.91 18.36
C ASN A 271 -0.40 20.23 18.80
N ASN A 272 -0.90 21.40 18.38
CA ASN A 272 -0.31 22.71 18.64
C ASN A 272 1.07 22.93 18.01
N ASP A 273 1.40 22.15 16.97
CA ASP A 273 2.66 22.26 16.24
C ASP A 273 2.43 22.92 14.86
N LEU A 274 2.95 24.13 14.71
CA LEU A 274 2.90 24.91 13.46
C LEU A 274 4.22 24.88 12.68
N SER A 275 5.15 23.99 13.02
CA SER A 275 6.46 23.88 12.37
C SER A 275 6.38 23.60 10.86
N ARG A 276 5.26 23.01 10.40
CA ARG A 276 4.99 22.70 8.99
C ARG A 276 4.26 23.80 8.23
N VAL A 277 3.77 24.82 8.93
CA VAL A 277 3.04 25.93 8.32
C VAL A 277 3.93 27.16 8.30
N THR A 278 4.42 27.47 7.10
CA THR A 278 5.25 28.63 6.79
C THR A 278 4.56 29.46 5.72
N GLU A 279 5.05 30.67 5.48
CA GLU A 279 4.55 31.53 4.41
C GLU A 279 4.65 30.84 3.03
N GLU A 280 5.74 30.08 2.83
CA GLU A 280 6.08 29.34 1.61
C GLU A 280 5.28 28.04 1.43
N THR A 281 4.53 27.58 2.45
CA THR A 281 3.75 26.35 2.35
C THR A 281 2.69 26.51 1.24
N PRO A 282 2.68 25.63 0.21
CA PRO A 282 1.72 25.74 -0.89
C PRO A 282 0.27 25.61 -0.41
N GLU A 283 -0.64 26.41 -0.96
CA GLU A 283 -2.08 26.38 -0.58
C GLU A 283 -2.70 24.99 -0.72
N ARG A 284 -2.29 24.23 -1.76
CA ARG A 284 -2.74 22.85 -2.00
C ARG A 284 -2.33 21.83 -0.92
N ASP A 285 -1.33 22.17 -0.12
CA ASP A 285 -0.85 21.32 0.98
C ASP A 285 -1.45 21.75 2.34
N LEU A 286 -2.31 22.78 2.35
CA LEU A 286 -3.00 23.22 3.54
C LEU A 286 -4.25 22.37 3.77
N PRO A 287 -4.42 21.84 4.99
CA PRO A 287 -5.54 20.98 5.30
C PRO A 287 -6.84 21.75 5.39
N TYR A 288 -7.92 21.13 4.91
CA TYR A 288 -9.28 21.59 5.14
C TYR A 288 -9.76 21.30 6.58
N LEU A 289 -9.50 20.08 7.06
CA LEU A 289 -9.97 19.61 8.37
C LEU A 289 -8.85 19.78 9.42
N ILE A 290 -9.01 20.71 10.37
CA ILE A 290 -7.99 21.00 11.41
C ILE A 290 -8.52 20.87 12.85
N TYR A 291 -9.70 20.28 13.01
CA TYR A 291 -10.44 20.25 14.28
C TYR A 291 -10.93 18.85 14.71
N TYR A 292 -10.66 17.80 13.91
CA TYR A 292 -11.07 16.42 14.22
C TYR A 292 -9.92 15.44 13.98
N PRO A 293 -9.65 14.48 14.90
CA PRO A 293 -10.45 14.13 16.07
C PRO A 293 -10.17 14.96 17.33
N SER A 294 -9.24 15.92 17.26
CA SER A 294 -8.84 16.73 18.41
C SER A 294 -8.66 18.19 18.01
N LEU A 295 -9.05 19.11 18.89
CA LEU A 295 -8.89 20.54 18.71
C LEU A 295 -7.50 21.01 19.18
N ALA A 296 -6.96 22.01 18.51
CA ALA A 296 -5.79 22.75 18.99
C ALA A 296 -6.22 23.83 20.00
N GLN A 297 -5.24 24.40 20.71
CA GLN A 297 -5.44 25.55 21.58
C GLN A 297 -5.81 26.80 20.76
N PRO A 298 -6.65 27.71 21.30
CA PRO A 298 -7.01 28.96 20.62
C PRO A 298 -5.80 29.77 20.14
N SER A 299 -4.73 29.85 20.95
CA SER A 299 -3.48 30.54 20.60
C SER A 299 -2.79 29.96 19.37
N THR A 300 -2.89 28.64 19.15
CA THR A 300 -2.38 27.98 17.95
C THR A 300 -3.15 28.45 16.72
N TYR A 301 -4.47 28.56 16.82
CA TYR A 301 -5.30 29.02 15.71
C TYR A 301 -5.08 30.50 15.38
N GLU A 302 -4.90 31.36 16.39
CA GLU A 302 -4.51 32.77 16.19
C GLU A 302 -3.17 32.86 15.43
N GLU A 303 -2.16 32.13 15.89
CA GLU A 303 -0.85 32.09 15.26
C GLU A 303 -0.90 31.48 13.85
N LEU A 304 -1.77 30.49 13.62
CA LEU A 304 -1.98 29.88 12.31
C LEU A 304 -2.48 30.91 11.30
N VAL A 305 -3.47 31.72 11.65
CA VAL A 305 -3.99 32.78 10.78
C VAL A 305 -2.96 33.88 10.57
N ARG A 306 -2.17 34.21 11.61
CA ARG A 306 -1.08 35.18 11.49
C ARG A 306 -0.01 34.72 10.49
N ARG A 307 0.33 33.42 10.47
CA ARG A 307 1.32 32.84 9.53
C ARG A 307 0.75 32.62 8.13
N LYS A 308 -0.51 32.21 8.04
CA LYS A 308 -1.15 31.81 6.79
C LYS A 308 -2.62 32.28 6.77
N PRO A 309 -2.88 33.54 6.39
CA PRO A 309 -4.23 34.13 6.42
C PRO A 309 -5.27 33.37 5.60
N SER A 310 -4.85 32.64 4.55
CA SER A 310 -5.74 31.79 3.74
C SER A 310 -6.41 30.66 4.53
N MET A 311 -5.88 30.29 5.70
CA MET A 311 -6.47 29.29 6.59
C MET A 311 -7.55 29.84 7.54
N ALA A 312 -7.86 31.14 7.47
CA ALA A 312 -8.90 31.74 8.32
C ALA A 312 -10.27 31.03 8.24
N PRO A 313 -10.75 30.55 7.07
CA PRO A 313 -11.99 29.78 7.00
C PRO A 313 -11.95 28.48 7.82
N GLN A 314 -10.84 27.74 7.77
CA GLN A 314 -10.66 26.49 8.51
C GLN A 314 -10.57 26.74 10.02
N VAL A 315 -9.97 27.86 10.41
CA VAL A 315 -9.94 28.30 11.82
C VAL A 315 -11.32 28.76 12.28
N ALA A 316 -12.10 29.41 11.43
CA ALA A 316 -13.48 29.79 11.75
C ALA A 316 -14.34 28.56 12.02
N ARG A 317 -14.20 27.51 11.20
CA ARG A 317 -14.82 26.19 11.42
C ARG A 317 -14.43 25.59 12.76
N ALA A 318 -13.13 25.54 13.06
CA ALA A 318 -12.64 25.05 14.35
C ALA A 318 -13.17 25.87 15.54
N SER A 319 -13.29 27.19 15.38
CA SER A 319 -13.82 28.10 16.41
C SER A 319 -15.30 27.85 16.69
N ILE A 320 -16.09 27.56 15.65
CA ILE A 320 -17.48 27.15 15.77
C ILE A 320 -17.53 25.83 16.55
N ILE A 321 -16.79 24.80 16.15
CA ILE A 321 -16.79 23.50 16.84
C ILE A 321 -16.35 23.59 18.31
N MET A 322 -15.45 24.51 18.64
CA MET A 322 -14.95 24.75 19.99
C MET A 322 -15.88 25.63 20.85
N ASP A 323 -16.94 26.22 20.27
CA ASP A 323 -17.78 27.26 20.89
C ASP A 323 -16.97 28.47 21.38
N HIS A 324 -15.96 28.88 20.60
CA HIS A 324 -15.02 29.95 20.98
C HIS A 324 -15.31 31.26 20.22
N GLN A 325 -16.39 31.94 20.61
CA GLN A 325 -16.90 33.15 19.96
C GLN A 325 -15.85 34.24 19.73
N TRP A 326 -15.06 34.55 20.77
CA TRP A 326 -14.05 35.62 20.68
C TRP A 326 -12.99 35.36 19.59
N LEU A 327 -12.64 34.10 19.35
CA LEU A 327 -11.71 33.76 18.27
C LEU A 327 -12.41 33.97 16.93
N TYR A 328 -13.63 33.46 16.77
CA TYR A 328 -14.41 33.62 15.55
C TYR A 328 -14.60 35.09 15.15
N ASP A 329 -14.93 35.96 16.10
CA ASP A 329 -15.20 37.38 15.85
C ASP A 329 -13.97 38.11 15.29
N LYS A 330 -12.78 37.76 15.75
CA LYS A 330 -11.50 38.34 15.28
C LYS A 330 -11.11 37.94 13.86
N LEU A 331 -11.65 36.84 13.32
CA LEU A 331 -11.19 36.30 12.05
C LEU A 331 -11.73 37.12 10.86
N PRO A 332 -10.92 37.36 9.82
CA PRO A 332 -11.33 38.09 8.62
C PRO A 332 -12.10 37.18 7.64
N VAL A 333 -13.18 36.54 8.11
CA VAL A 333 -13.98 35.59 7.31
C VAL A 333 -15.42 36.05 7.22
N LYS A 334 -15.99 35.96 6.01
CA LYS A 334 -17.42 36.12 5.78
C LYS A 334 -18.13 34.79 6.00
N PRO A 335 -19.32 34.75 6.64
CA PRO A 335 -20.13 33.55 6.70
C PRO A 335 -20.39 32.98 5.30
N ASP A 336 -20.19 31.67 5.12
CA ASP A 336 -20.50 30.94 3.89
C ASP A 336 -21.44 29.76 4.17
N GLN A 337 -22.01 29.15 3.13
CA GLN A 337 -22.94 28.02 3.30
C GLN A 337 -22.31 26.83 4.03
N GLY A 338 -20.99 26.64 3.94
CA GLY A 338 -20.26 25.58 4.63
C GLY A 338 -20.19 25.83 6.13
N LEU A 339 -19.83 27.05 6.54
CA LEU A 339 -19.80 27.49 7.94
C LEU A 339 -21.20 27.41 8.57
N MET A 340 -22.25 27.82 7.83
CA MET A 340 -23.63 27.73 8.30
C MET A 340 -24.08 26.28 8.53
N ARG A 341 -23.64 25.34 7.70
CA ARG A 341 -23.93 23.90 7.88
C ARG A 341 -23.23 23.33 9.10
N GLU A 342 -21.95 23.67 9.31
CA GLU A 342 -21.20 23.20 10.47
C GLU A 342 -21.76 23.74 11.79
N ALA A 343 -22.14 25.02 11.86
CA ALA A 343 -22.78 25.58 13.05
C ALA A 343 -24.11 24.89 13.39
N LYS A 344 -24.94 24.58 12.38
CA LYS A 344 -26.18 23.82 12.57
C LYS A 344 -25.93 22.40 13.08
N GLN A 345 -24.89 21.74 12.59
CA GLN A 345 -24.52 20.39 13.01
C GLN A 345 -23.91 20.35 14.41
N ALA A 346 -23.19 21.39 14.81
CA ALA A 346 -22.59 21.50 16.14
C ALA A 346 -23.61 21.80 17.26
N LEU A 347 -24.89 22.04 16.92
CA LEU A 347 -25.95 22.48 17.85
C LEU A 347 -25.60 23.77 18.63
N ILE A 348 -24.65 24.54 18.13
CA ILE A 348 -24.21 25.81 18.70
C ILE A 348 -25.10 26.92 18.14
N HIS A 349 -25.53 27.84 19.00
CA HIS A 349 -26.54 28.84 18.68
C HIS A 349 -26.20 29.63 17.41
N ILE A 350 -27.17 29.69 16.49
CA ILE A 350 -27.17 30.47 15.23
C ILE A 350 -26.79 31.95 15.43
N THR A 351 -26.87 32.45 16.67
CA THR A 351 -26.50 33.81 17.10
C THR A 351 -25.08 34.23 16.69
N LEU A 352 -24.11 33.31 16.62
CA LEU A 352 -22.72 33.60 16.20
C LEU A 352 -22.61 34.15 14.76
N LEU A 353 -23.49 33.69 13.87
CA LEU A 353 -23.39 33.99 12.44
C LEU A 353 -24.20 35.23 12.04
N ILE A 354 -25.33 35.46 12.72
CA ILE A 354 -26.20 36.63 12.50
C ILE A 354 -25.48 37.94 12.86
N SER A 355 -24.73 37.96 13.96
CA SER A 355 -24.03 39.19 14.41
C SER A 355 -22.97 39.71 13.41
N LYS A 356 -22.35 38.83 12.61
CA LYS A 356 -21.34 39.20 11.60
C LYS A 356 -21.94 39.59 10.25
N GLU A 357 -23.08 39.03 9.87
CA GLU A 357 -23.86 39.49 8.70
C GLU A 357 -24.41 40.91 8.92
N GLU A 358 -24.82 41.24 10.14
CA GLU A 358 -25.32 42.58 10.50
C GLU A 358 -24.21 43.64 10.58
N LEU A 359 -22.95 43.26 10.81
CA LEU A 359 -21.78 44.17 10.84
C LEU A 359 -21.15 44.42 9.47
N THR A 360 -21.55 43.65 8.44
CA THR A 360 -20.99 43.72 7.08
C THR A 360 -21.99 44.13 6.01
N SER A 361 -23.24 44.43 6.41
CA SER A 361 -24.24 45.15 5.61
C SER A 361 -24.23 46.64 5.95
#